data_AF-A0AAD7VTZ6-F1
#
_entry.id   AF-A0AAD7VTZ6-F1
#
_cell.length_a   1.000
_cell.length_b   1.000
_cell.length_c   1.000
_cell.angle_alpha   90.00
_cell.angle_beta   90.00
_cell.angle_gamma   90.00
#
_symmetry.space_group_name_H-M   'P 1'
#
loop_
_entity.id
_entity.type
_entity.pdbx_description
1 polymer ?
#
loop_
_entity_poly.entity_id
_entity_poly.type
_entity_poly.pdbx_seq_one_letter_code
_entity_poly.pdbx_strand_id
1 'polypeptide(L)'
;MSSLDIPEAVTTSEQASRYLRSKTKDVGPLIVFAQALIDEKYVNLYFPRKEDFLMDWWFDRAEIGMKNDDFWQIFKKIWTSLSAGSKRQIYQRHKFLDTIKSALALLASDVTNNDSQKTERLALLSSIFDAVECVEQSKVWLRCTTEVMVSIVIDYLKLVSVFPEAASEKWCRLVFSIYENALYGVSNFKKISQSFSNNGLLAGFTVLKQVDRQAKLHDKLSNILRDLVFSPSVVKDDENQLFKKLCDVLAQIPDSRQDSDFLGHVLSLGLSKFGKTKQRSLMPKICEEFLNFAPQAARSILREAKNHDITISTQSLTKALHAQEPTDWSLATMILDGDADAVFPMVEGLMDDKLRNSETSRDIVAFVCQLADSYTKIRNLQLFINIWRKTLTRGVPETSVLVSEDLVRAVATRISENLTINQLNSIFVEIIPKDETGELMSGDILPLIAIILGTSLLPDTLPDSLLLKAEKLLSLLNAEALQDNYLAWRLKYLILSMDKNIVKSVIESLYTGASDVASAVKSLVNPDRKVYDSRIQYFNLQMLFRIAEFKPLTGFPQVAQWLLDIMDAKSLQWDQNIANIGTMNLPVAFAFCIIDRWLVLIEYALH
;
A
#
# COMPACT_ATOMS: atom_id res chain seq x y z
N MET A 1 19.48 -30.35 -50.13
CA MET A 1 19.07 -31.77 -50.27
C MET A 1 20.20 -32.52 -50.96
N SER A 2 21.10 -33.11 -50.18
CA SER A 2 22.12 -34.06 -50.63
C SER A 2 21.73 -35.43 -50.06
N SER A 3 21.70 -36.45 -50.90
CA SER A 3 21.34 -37.83 -50.57
C SER A 3 22.18 -38.36 -49.39
N LEU A 4 21.51 -38.71 -48.29
CA LEU A 4 22.10 -39.41 -47.16
C LEU A 4 22.25 -40.90 -47.52
N ASP A 5 23.47 -41.34 -47.80
CA ASP A 5 23.82 -42.75 -47.90
C ASP A 5 23.70 -43.42 -46.52
N ILE A 6 22.51 -43.97 -46.25
CA ILE A 6 22.35 -44.99 -45.22
C ILE A 6 23.15 -46.21 -45.71
N PRO A 7 24.05 -46.84 -44.91
CA PRO A 7 24.85 -47.93 -45.43
C PRO A 7 23.96 -49.13 -45.76
N GLU A 8 23.67 -49.34 -47.04
CA GLU A 8 22.91 -50.49 -47.57
C GLU A 8 23.60 -51.84 -47.28
N ALA A 9 24.89 -51.82 -46.88
CA ALA A 9 25.73 -52.99 -46.72
C ALA A 9 25.82 -53.56 -45.28
N VAL A 10 25.02 -53.09 -44.32
CA VAL A 10 25.05 -53.65 -42.95
C VAL A 10 24.25 -54.95 -42.90
N THR A 11 24.94 -56.09 -42.89
CA THR A 11 24.33 -57.43 -42.85
C THR A 11 24.51 -58.14 -41.52
N THR A 12 25.33 -57.61 -40.62
CA THR A 12 25.64 -58.22 -39.31
C THR A 12 25.50 -57.25 -38.14
N SER A 13 25.19 -57.77 -36.95
CA SER A 13 25.06 -56.97 -35.72
C SER A 13 26.37 -56.29 -35.32
N GLU A 14 27.51 -56.89 -35.65
CA GLU A 14 28.84 -56.31 -35.44
C GLU A 14 29.07 -55.06 -36.30
N GLN A 15 28.70 -55.11 -37.59
CA GLN A 15 28.77 -53.95 -38.48
C GLN A 15 27.84 -52.83 -38.03
N ALA A 16 26.60 -53.17 -37.63
CA ALA A 16 25.64 -52.20 -37.10
C ALA A 16 26.18 -51.51 -35.83
N SER A 17 26.75 -52.30 -34.92
CA SER A 17 27.35 -51.79 -33.68
C SER A 17 28.55 -50.89 -33.95
N ARG A 18 29.44 -51.27 -34.88
CA ARG A 18 30.61 -50.48 -35.28
C ARG A 18 30.19 -49.14 -35.90
N TYR A 19 29.17 -49.14 -36.74
CA TYR A 19 28.67 -47.92 -37.36
C TYR A 19 28.12 -46.94 -36.32
N LEU A 20 27.26 -47.40 -35.40
CA LEU A 20 26.73 -46.59 -34.31
C LEU A 20 27.81 -46.09 -33.34
N ARG A 21 28.88 -46.86 -33.15
CA ARG A 21 30.04 -46.49 -32.32
C ARG A 21 31.12 -45.70 -33.08
N SER A 22 30.90 -45.33 -34.34
CA SER A 22 31.87 -44.56 -35.13
C SER A 22 32.11 -43.16 -34.53
N LYS A 23 33.36 -42.69 -34.44
CA LYS A 23 33.68 -41.40 -33.79
C LYS A 23 33.28 -40.16 -34.61
N THR A 24 32.25 -40.24 -35.45
CA THR A 24 31.73 -39.10 -36.20
C THR A 24 31.25 -37.99 -35.26
N LYS A 25 31.48 -36.74 -35.67
CA LYS A 25 30.97 -35.54 -34.99
C LYS A 25 29.52 -35.22 -35.39
N ASP A 26 29.07 -35.71 -36.54
CA ASP A 26 27.68 -35.56 -36.97
C ASP A 26 26.85 -36.76 -36.51
N VAL A 27 25.88 -36.49 -35.65
CA VAL A 27 24.99 -37.49 -35.07
C VAL A 27 23.80 -37.80 -36.00
N GLY A 28 23.47 -36.92 -36.95
CA GLY A 28 22.28 -37.05 -37.81
C GLY A 28 22.18 -38.39 -38.53
N PRO A 29 23.22 -38.81 -39.29
CA PRO A 29 23.23 -40.11 -39.96
C PRO A 29 23.10 -41.30 -38.98
N LEU A 30 23.65 -41.17 -37.77
CA LEU A 30 23.54 -42.20 -36.74
C LEU A 30 22.12 -42.31 -36.19
N ILE A 31 21.41 -41.18 -36.02
CA ILE A 31 20.00 -41.16 -35.60
C ILE A 31 19.13 -41.84 -36.67
N VAL A 32 19.32 -41.49 -37.94
CA VAL A 32 18.57 -42.09 -39.06
C VAL A 32 18.78 -43.61 -39.09
N PHE A 33 20.02 -44.07 -38.92
CA PHE A 33 20.33 -45.49 -38.88
C PHE A 33 19.74 -46.20 -37.66
N ALA A 34 19.85 -45.61 -36.46
CA ALA A 34 19.24 -46.14 -35.26
C ALA A 34 17.71 -46.22 -35.39
N GLN A 35 17.08 -45.22 -36.01
CA GLN A 35 15.65 -45.20 -36.28
C GLN A 35 15.25 -46.34 -37.22
N ALA A 36 16.01 -46.57 -38.29
CA ALA A 36 15.78 -47.66 -39.23
C ALA A 36 15.92 -49.06 -38.57
N LEU A 37 16.80 -49.21 -37.58
CA LEU A 37 16.92 -50.44 -36.78
C LEU A 37 15.71 -50.68 -35.88
N ILE A 38 15.14 -49.63 -35.31
CA ILE A 38 13.92 -49.71 -34.48
C ILE A 38 12.72 -50.05 -35.35
N ASP A 39 12.56 -49.38 -36.48
CA ASP A 39 11.45 -49.55 -37.43
C ASP A 39 11.53 -50.85 -38.25
N GLU A 40 12.46 -51.76 -37.89
CA GLU A 40 12.66 -53.07 -38.52
C GLU A 40 12.87 -53.02 -40.04
N LYS A 41 13.43 -51.90 -40.55
CA LYS A 41 13.73 -51.75 -41.99
C LYS A 41 14.81 -52.74 -42.47
N TYR A 42 15.59 -53.30 -41.55
CA TYR A 42 16.60 -54.33 -41.80
C TYR A 42 16.08 -55.72 -41.41
N VAL A 43 15.14 -56.25 -42.20
CA VAL A 43 14.40 -57.51 -41.92
C VAL A 43 15.32 -58.73 -41.70
N ASN A 44 16.51 -58.75 -42.30
CA ASN A 44 17.45 -59.87 -42.21
C ASN A 44 18.54 -59.72 -41.13
N LEU A 45 18.50 -58.65 -40.33
CA LEU A 45 19.52 -58.38 -39.33
C LEU A 45 19.11 -58.91 -37.95
N TYR A 46 19.72 -60.01 -37.49
CA TYR A 46 19.55 -60.47 -36.11
C TYR A 46 20.44 -59.66 -35.16
N PHE A 47 19.82 -58.80 -34.34
CA PHE A 47 20.49 -57.99 -33.32
C PHE A 47 19.95 -58.35 -31.91
N PRO A 48 20.63 -59.21 -31.13
CA PRO A 48 20.18 -59.58 -29.80
C PRO A 48 20.24 -58.37 -28.84
N ARG A 49 19.20 -58.18 -28.03
CA ARG A 49 19.07 -57.05 -27.09
C ARG A 49 19.24 -55.67 -27.77
N LYS A 50 18.72 -55.55 -28.99
CA LYS A 50 18.78 -54.35 -29.84
C LYS A 50 18.41 -53.08 -29.07
N GLU A 51 17.29 -53.10 -28.36
CA GLU A 51 16.76 -51.94 -27.64
C GLU A 51 17.67 -51.52 -26.48
N ASP A 52 18.19 -52.49 -25.71
CA ASP A 52 19.15 -52.21 -24.63
C ASP A 52 20.43 -51.59 -25.19
N PHE A 53 20.95 -52.13 -26.31
CA PHE A 53 22.14 -51.59 -26.99
C PHE A 53 21.91 -50.18 -27.51
N LEU A 54 20.76 -49.93 -28.15
CA LEU A 54 20.43 -48.61 -28.69
C LEU A 54 20.27 -47.57 -27.57
N MET A 55 19.75 -47.95 -26.40
CA MET A 55 19.75 -47.07 -25.24
C MET A 55 21.16 -46.75 -24.73
N ASP A 56 22.05 -47.74 -24.67
CA ASP A 56 23.44 -47.51 -24.27
C ASP A 56 24.14 -46.58 -25.24
N TRP A 57 23.96 -46.82 -26.53
CA TRP A 57 24.45 -45.93 -27.58
C TRP A 57 23.90 -44.50 -27.43
N TRP A 58 22.62 -44.35 -27.12
CA TRP A 58 22.01 -43.03 -26.91
C TRP A 58 22.71 -42.29 -25.76
N PHE A 59 22.93 -42.94 -24.62
CA PHE A 59 23.65 -42.33 -23.51
C PHE A 59 25.11 -42.00 -23.87
N ASP A 60 25.80 -42.90 -24.56
CA ASP A 60 27.18 -42.69 -25.03
C ASP A 60 27.30 -41.49 -26.00
N ARG A 61 26.21 -41.17 -26.72
CA ARG A 61 26.16 -40.06 -27.70
C ARG A 61 25.49 -38.80 -27.20
N ALA A 62 24.98 -38.79 -25.99
CA ALA A 62 24.23 -37.67 -25.45
C ALA A 62 24.99 -36.34 -25.57
N GLU A 63 26.31 -36.34 -25.34
CA GLU A 63 27.15 -35.13 -25.41
C GLU A 63 27.05 -34.39 -26.76
N ILE A 64 27.00 -35.15 -27.86
CA ILE A 64 26.93 -34.62 -29.22
C ILE A 64 25.48 -34.49 -29.69
N GLY A 65 24.62 -35.40 -29.25
CA GLY A 65 23.24 -35.53 -29.72
C GLY A 65 22.23 -34.60 -29.05
N MET A 66 22.45 -34.16 -27.81
CA MET A 66 21.42 -33.48 -27.02
C MET A 66 20.94 -32.12 -27.57
N LYS A 67 21.64 -31.55 -28.55
CA LYS A 67 21.25 -30.31 -29.26
C LYS A 67 20.27 -30.55 -30.42
N ASN A 68 20.04 -31.81 -30.78
CA ASN A 68 19.21 -32.19 -31.93
C ASN A 68 17.86 -32.72 -31.44
N ASP A 69 16.76 -32.20 -31.98
CA ASP A 69 15.41 -32.61 -31.62
C ASP A 69 15.15 -34.10 -31.94
N ASP A 70 15.59 -34.58 -33.10
CA ASP A 70 15.43 -35.96 -33.54
C ASP A 70 16.14 -36.95 -32.59
N PHE A 71 17.21 -36.51 -31.94
CA PHE A 71 17.92 -37.30 -30.93
C PHE A 71 17.06 -37.57 -29.70
N TRP A 72 16.22 -36.63 -29.29
CA TRP A 72 15.27 -36.83 -28.19
C TRP A 72 14.03 -37.60 -28.65
N GLN A 73 13.60 -37.43 -29.89
CA GLN A 73 12.49 -38.21 -30.45
C GLN A 73 12.82 -39.70 -30.54
N ILE A 74 14.05 -40.05 -30.95
CA ILE A 74 14.46 -41.45 -30.99
C ILE A 74 14.58 -42.08 -29.59
N PHE A 75 15.00 -41.30 -28.57
CA PHE A 75 15.00 -41.78 -27.18
C PHE A 75 13.63 -42.33 -26.80
N LYS A 76 12.56 -41.57 -27.08
CA LYS A 76 11.19 -41.96 -26.74
C LYS A 76 10.82 -43.29 -27.37
N LYS A 77 11.14 -43.49 -28.65
CA LYS A 77 10.86 -44.74 -29.39
C LYS A 77 11.65 -45.94 -28.85
N ILE A 78 12.94 -45.76 -28.55
CA ILE A 78 13.74 -46.84 -27.95
C ILE A 78 13.17 -47.15 -26.56
N TRP A 79 12.94 -46.13 -25.75
CA TRP A 79 12.48 -46.28 -24.38
C TRP A 79 11.14 -47.01 -24.30
N THR A 80 10.14 -46.65 -25.11
CA THR A 80 8.83 -47.31 -25.09
C THR A 80 8.91 -48.78 -25.47
N SER A 81 9.85 -49.15 -26.35
CA SER A 81 10.08 -50.51 -26.83
C SER A 81 10.79 -51.42 -25.82
N LEU A 82 11.42 -50.85 -24.78
CA LEU A 82 12.09 -51.64 -23.74
C LEU A 82 11.11 -52.36 -22.81
N SER A 83 11.52 -53.55 -22.38
CA SER A 83 10.88 -54.27 -21.28
C SER A 83 10.95 -53.49 -19.95
N ALA A 84 10.02 -53.74 -19.03
CA ALA A 84 10.02 -53.08 -17.71
C ALA A 84 11.31 -53.36 -16.91
N GLY A 85 11.89 -54.56 -17.04
CA GLY A 85 13.17 -54.93 -16.42
C GLY A 85 14.34 -54.14 -17.01
N SER A 86 14.40 -54.06 -18.34
CA SER A 86 15.41 -53.29 -19.07
C SER A 86 15.36 -51.80 -18.71
N LYS A 87 14.17 -51.19 -18.68
CA LYS A 87 13.99 -49.77 -18.30
C LYS A 87 14.63 -49.45 -16.95
N ARG A 88 14.40 -50.29 -15.94
CA ARG A 88 14.98 -50.11 -14.60
C ARG A 88 16.50 -50.25 -14.61
N GLN A 89 17.04 -51.27 -15.29
CA GLN A 89 18.48 -51.50 -15.37
C GLN A 89 19.20 -50.36 -16.11
N ILE A 90 18.65 -49.92 -17.24
CA ILE A 90 19.17 -48.80 -18.03
C ILE A 90 19.18 -47.53 -17.19
N TYR A 91 18.07 -47.20 -16.52
CA TYR A 91 17.99 -46.02 -15.67
C TYR A 91 18.95 -46.05 -14.48
N GLN A 92 19.17 -47.22 -13.86
CA GLN A 92 20.12 -47.34 -12.74
C GLN A 92 21.58 -47.24 -13.19
N ARG A 93 21.89 -47.76 -14.39
CA ARG A 93 23.24 -47.72 -14.97
C ARG A 93 23.62 -46.33 -15.45
N HIS A 94 22.65 -45.59 -16.01
CA HIS A 94 22.89 -44.33 -16.71
C HIS A 94 22.34 -43.14 -15.94
N LYS A 95 23.08 -42.04 -15.93
CA LYS A 95 22.68 -40.83 -15.22
C LYS A 95 21.75 -39.98 -16.08
N PHE A 96 20.54 -40.46 -16.33
CA PHE A 96 19.57 -39.79 -17.20
C PHE A 96 19.32 -38.33 -16.83
N LEU A 97 19.13 -38.05 -15.54
CA LEU A 97 18.92 -36.67 -15.08
C LEU A 97 20.17 -35.79 -15.21
N ASP A 98 21.38 -36.35 -15.25
CA ASP A 98 22.59 -35.58 -15.57
C ASP A 98 22.59 -35.19 -17.06
N THR A 99 22.07 -36.05 -17.95
CA THR A 99 21.88 -35.70 -19.36
C THR A 99 20.86 -34.58 -19.53
N ILE A 100 19.73 -34.65 -18.80
CA ILE A 100 18.72 -33.57 -18.79
C ILE A 100 19.33 -32.26 -18.29
N LYS A 101 20.09 -32.31 -17.18
CA LYS A 101 20.83 -31.16 -16.67
C LYS A 101 21.73 -30.55 -17.75
N SER A 102 22.56 -31.35 -18.41
CA SER A 102 23.48 -30.86 -19.44
C SER A 102 22.75 -30.24 -20.63
N ALA A 103 21.62 -30.84 -21.05
CA ALA A 103 20.82 -30.34 -22.16
C ALA A 103 20.16 -28.99 -21.83
N LEU A 104 19.57 -28.87 -20.64
CA LEU A 104 18.99 -27.61 -20.17
C LEU A 104 20.07 -26.53 -19.97
N ALA A 105 21.23 -26.89 -19.44
CA ALA A 105 22.35 -25.96 -19.25
C ALA A 105 22.85 -25.40 -20.59
N LEU A 106 22.96 -26.23 -21.63
CA LEU A 106 23.30 -25.79 -22.99
C LEU A 106 22.24 -24.85 -23.57
N LEU A 107 20.96 -25.22 -23.42
CA LEU A 107 19.88 -24.37 -23.89
C LEU A 107 19.85 -23.03 -23.17
N ALA A 108 20.13 -23.03 -21.85
CA ALA A 108 20.16 -21.85 -21.00
C ALA A 108 21.40 -20.96 -21.23
N SER A 109 22.55 -21.53 -21.61
CA SER A 109 23.76 -20.75 -21.92
C SER A 109 23.68 -20.03 -23.26
N ASP A 110 22.96 -20.62 -24.23
CA ASP A 110 22.84 -20.10 -25.59
C ASP A 110 21.68 -19.09 -25.74
N VAL A 111 21.06 -18.66 -24.65
CA VAL A 111 19.89 -17.76 -24.64
C VAL A 111 20.27 -16.33 -25.01
N THR A 112 19.98 -15.97 -26.26
CA THR A 112 19.90 -14.58 -26.73
C THR A 112 18.44 -14.30 -27.12
N ASN A 113 17.96 -13.06 -26.97
CA ASN A 113 16.58 -12.63 -27.30
C ASN A 113 16.27 -12.65 -28.83
N ASN A 114 16.93 -13.50 -29.61
CA ASN A 114 16.68 -13.62 -31.05
C ASN A 114 15.44 -14.48 -31.31
N ASP A 115 14.35 -13.82 -31.74
CA ASP A 115 13.08 -14.45 -32.09
C ASP A 115 13.19 -15.55 -33.16
N SER A 116 14.19 -15.47 -34.04
CA SER A 116 14.36 -16.42 -35.15
C SER A 116 14.67 -17.87 -34.72
N GLN A 117 15.16 -18.10 -33.50
CA GLN A 117 15.46 -19.44 -32.97
C GLN A 117 14.49 -19.89 -31.87
N LYS A 118 13.49 -19.07 -31.52
CA LYS A 118 12.57 -19.36 -30.41
C LYS A 118 11.78 -20.64 -30.63
N THR A 119 11.24 -20.85 -31.83
CA THR A 119 10.42 -22.03 -32.17
C THR A 119 11.22 -23.33 -32.10
N GLU A 120 12.43 -23.35 -32.65
CA GLU A 120 13.31 -24.53 -32.64
C GLU A 120 13.70 -24.93 -31.21
N ARG A 121 13.99 -23.94 -30.36
CA ARG A 121 14.34 -24.17 -28.95
C ARG A 121 13.16 -24.68 -28.14
N LEU A 122 11.95 -24.14 -28.36
CA LEU A 122 10.74 -24.64 -27.71
C LEU A 122 10.42 -26.07 -28.16
N ALA A 123 10.64 -26.41 -29.43
CA ALA A 123 10.50 -27.78 -29.93
C ALA A 123 11.48 -28.74 -29.22
N LEU A 124 12.77 -28.38 -29.18
CA LEU A 124 13.78 -29.17 -28.49
C LEU A 124 13.47 -29.33 -26.99
N LEU A 125 13.04 -28.25 -26.32
CA LEU A 125 12.64 -28.28 -24.92
C LEU A 125 11.43 -29.20 -24.70
N SER A 126 10.47 -29.18 -25.61
CA SER A 126 9.33 -30.10 -25.61
C SER A 126 9.78 -31.55 -25.71
N SER A 127 10.71 -31.87 -26.62
CA SER A 127 11.22 -33.22 -26.79
C SER A 127 12.02 -33.71 -25.58
N ILE A 128 12.78 -32.82 -24.92
CA ILE A 128 13.47 -33.11 -23.66
C ILE A 128 12.45 -33.47 -22.56
N PHE A 129 11.42 -32.64 -22.37
CA PHE A 129 10.42 -32.89 -21.32
C PHE A 129 9.51 -34.09 -21.62
N ASP A 130 9.24 -34.36 -22.90
CA ASP A 130 8.56 -35.58 -23.31
C ASP A 130 9.39 -36.83 -22.97
N ALA A 131 10.72 -36.78 -23.12
CA ALA A 131 11.59 -37.86 -22.68
C ALA A 131 11.51 -38.06 -21.16
N VAL A 132 11.54 -36.98 -20.36
CA VAL A 132 11.38 -37.05 -18.89
C VAL A 132 10.04 -37.66 -18.51
N GLU A 133 8.95 -37.24 -19.16
CA GLU A 133 7.62 -37.79 -18.93
C GLU A 133 7.55 -39.29 -19.25
N CYS A 134 8.15 -39.74 -20.35
CA CYS A 134 8.18 -41.15 -20.73
C CYS A 134 8.87 -42.03 -19.67
N VAL A 135 9.94 -41.50 -19.06
CA VAL A 135 10.62 -42.17 -17.95
C VAL A 135 9.74 -42.19 -16.69
N GLU A 136 9.11 -41.06 -16.34
CA GLU A 136 8.21 -40.97 -15.18
C GLU A 136 7.03 -41.94 -15.28
N GLN A 137 6.36 -41.99 -16.45
CA GLN A 137 5.22 -42.87 -16.72
C GLN A 137 5.58 -44.37 -16.62
N SER A 138 6.87 -44.70 -16.77
CA SER A 138 7.37 -46.06 -16.60
C SER A 138 7.47 -46.49 -15.13
N LYS A 139 6.97 -45.68 -14.18
CA LYS A 139 7.05 -45.88 -12.73
C LYS A 139 8.50 -46.02 -12.24
N VAL A 140 9.44 -45.39 -12.95
CA VAL A 140 10.83 -45.29 -12.54
C VAL A 140 10.94 -44.07 -11.63
N TRP A 141 11.47 -44.27 -10.42
CA TRP A 141 11.59 -43.17 -9.47
C TRP A 141 12.71 -42.22 -9.91
N LEU A 142 12.33 -40.99 -10.28
CA LEU A 142 13.23 -39.93 -10.75
C LEU A 142 14.08 -39.36 -9.59
N ARG A 143 15.08 -40.14 -9.17
CA ARG A 143 16.03 -39.74 -8.12
C ARG A 143 17.35 -39.26 -8.71
N CYS A 144 17.82 -38.11 -8.26
CA CYS A 144 19.15 -37.58 -8.58
C CYS A 144 19.82 -37.00 -7.33
N THR A 145 21.08 -36.57 -7.47
CA THR A 145 21.74 -35.81 -6.42
C THR A 145 21.12 -34.41 -6.33
N THR A 146 21.23 -33.80 -5.15
CA THR A 146 20.69 -32.46 -4.91
C THR A 146 21.33 -31.39 -5.81
N GLU A 147 22.60 -31.56 -6.17
CA GLU A 147 23.30 -30.66 -7.09
C GLU A 147 22.72 -30.73 -8.51
N VAL A 148 22.37 -31.94 -8.96
CA VAL A 148 21.77 -32.15 -10.29
C VAL A 148 20.37 -31.55 -10.32
N MET A 149 19.57 -31.81 -9.30
CA MET A 149 18.25 -31.23 -9.14
C MET A 149 18.29 -29.70 -9.17
N VAL A 150 19.16 -29.07 -8.38
CA VAL A 150 19.24 -27.59 -8.32
C VAL A 150 19.64 -27.01 -9.67
N SER A 151 20.59 -27.63 -10.39
CA SER A 151 20.93 -27.19 -11.74
C SER A 151 19.74 -27.27 -12.70
N ILE A 152 18.98 -28.38 -12.70
CA ILE A 152 17.79 -28.54 -13.53
C ILE A 152 16.78 -27.42 -13.26
N VAL A 153 16.47 -27.15 -11.98
CA VAL A 153 15.53 -26.09 -11.60
C VAL A 153 16.04 -24.72 -12.05
N ILE A 154 17.31 -24.40 -11.80
CA ILE A 154 17.90 -23.10 -12.17
C ILE A 154 17.88 -22.90 -13.68
N ASP A 155 18.33 -23.88 -14.46
CA ASP A 155 18.42 -23.76 -15.92
C ASP A 155 17.03 -23.74 -16.56
N TYR A 156 16.07 -24.47 -16.00
CA TYR A 156 14.66 -24.34 -16.39
C TYR A 156 14.11 -22.93 -16.11
N LEU A 157 14.35 -22.36 -14.92
CA LEU A 157 13.89 -21.00 -14.61
C LEU A 157 14.52 -19.94 -15.52
N LYS A 158 15.81 -20.10 -15.89
CA LYS A 158 16.45 -19.23 -16.89
C LYS A 158 15.74 -19.31 -18.23
N LEU A 159 15.40 -20.51 -18.68
CA LEU A 159 14.64 -20.71 -19.92
C LEU A 159 13.27 -20.07 -19.85
N VAL A 160 12.52 -20.23 -18.75
CA VAL A 160 11.20 -19.61 -18.57
C VAL A 160 11.30 -18.08 -18.53
N SER A 161 12.36 -17.52 -17.94
CA SER A 161 12.54 -16.07 -17.86
C SER A 161 12.70 -15.38 -19.22
N VAL A 162 13.09 -16.14 -20.25
CA VAL A 162 13.26 -15.65 -21.63
C VAL A 162 12.16 -16.17 -22.55
N PHE A 163 11.66 -17.38 -22.31
CA PHE A 163 10.56 -18.01 -23.03
C PHE A 163 9.42 -18.30 -22.05
N PRO A 164 8.54 -17.32 -21.75
CA PRO A 164 7.43 -17.51 -20.81
C PRO A 164 6.52 -18.69 -21.19
N GLU A 165 6.44 -19.06 -22.47
CA GLU A 165 5.70 -20.24 -22.94
C GLU A 165 6.23 -21.55 -22.35
N ALA A 166 7.48 -21.58 -21.90
CA ALA A 166 8.06 -22.73 -21.19
C ALA A 166 7.48 -22.92 -19.79
N ALA A 167 6.71 -21.97 -19.25
CA ALA A 167 5.95 -22.08 -18.01
C ALA A 167 4.73 -23.03 -18.10
N SER A 168 4.73 -24.01 -19.02
CA SER A 168 3.63 -24.96 -19.17
C SER A 168 3.41 -25.76 -17.88
N GLU A 169 2.13 -25.98 -17.52
CA GLU A 169 1.78 -26.73 -16.31
C GLU A 169 2.42 -28.14 -16.30
N LYS A 170 2.50 -28.76 -17.49
CA LYS A 170 3.11 -30.07 -17.69
C LYS A 170 4.60 -30.07 -17.31
N TRP A 171 5.39 -29.13 -17.83
CA TRP A 171 6.84 -29.09 -17.56
C TRP A 171 7.11 -28.68 -16.12
N CYS A 172 6.35 -27.72 -15.59
CA CYS A 172 6.41 -27.34 -14.18
C CYS A 172 6.20 -28.55 -13.26
N ARG A 173 5.17 -29.37 -13.54
CA ARG A 173 4.90 -30.60 -12.77
C ARG A 173 6.11 -31.53 -12.74
N LEU A 174 6.75 -31.77 -13.88
CA LEU A 174 7.90 -32.66 -14.00
C LEU A 174 9.13 -32.12 -13.24
N VAL A 175 9.47 -30.84 -13.46
CA VAL A 175 10.62 -30.20 -12.79
C VAL A 175 10.43 -30.21 -11.28
N PHE A 176 9.23 -29.86 -10.79
CA PHE A 176 8.98 -29.84 -9.35
C PHE A 176 8.82 -31.24 -8.75
N SER A 177 8.39 -32.25 -9.53
CA SER A 177 8.46 -33.65 -9.10
C SER A 177 9.91 -34.10 -8.88
N ILE A 178 10.83 -33.72 -9.78
CA ILE A 178 12.28 -33.97 -9.60
C ILE A 178 12.80 -33.24 -8.35
N TYR A 179 12.38 -31.98 -8.14
CA TYR A 179 12.72 -31.19 -6.96
C TYR A 179 12.31 -31.87 -5.65
N GLU A 180 11.02 -32.20 -5.52
CA GLU A 180 10.44 -32.80 -4.32
C GLU A 180 11.08 -34.17 -4.01
N ASN A 181 11.30 -35.01 -5.03
CA ASN A 181 11.92 -36.32 -4.88
C ASN A 181 13.38 -36.24 -4.41
N ALA A 182 14.14 -35.23 -4.85
CA ALA A 182 15.54 -35.06 -4.49
C ALA A 182 15.72 -34.46 -3.09
N LEU A 183 14.72 -33.75 -2.55
CA LEU A 183 14.78 -33.16 -1.20
C LEU A 183 14.51 -34.15 -0.06
N TYR A 184 13.93 -35.32 -0.35
CA TYR A 184 13.62 -36.31 0.67
C TYR A 184 14.90 -36.85 1.33
N GLY A 185 15.07 -36.58 2.64
CA GLY A 185 16.19 -37.08 3.45
C GLY A 185 17.51 -36.30 3.31
N VAL A 186 17.49 -35.07 2.83
CA VAL A 186 18.70 -34.26 2.60
C VAL A 186 19.27 -33.67 3.89
N SER A 187 20.53 -34.00 4.18
CA SER A 187 21.31 -33.42 5.29
C SER A 187 22.01 -32.10 4.95
N ASN A 188 22.26 -31.79 3.67
CA ASN A 188 23.07 -30.65 3.21
C ASN A 188 22.24 -29.50 2.58
N PHE A 189 21.09 -29.16 3.17
CA PHE A 189 20.20 -28.11 2.67
C PHE A 189 20.89 -26.74 2.48
N LYS A 190 21.90 -26.43 3.30
CA LYS A 190 22.68 -25.18 3.21
C LYS A 190 23.41 -25.03 1.87
N LYS A 191 24.05 -26.09 1.36
CA LYS A 191 24.80 -26.05 0.09
C LYS A 191 23.87 -25.85 -1.12
N ILE A 192 22.69 -26.47 -1.06
CA ILE A 192 21.62 -26.34 -2.07
C ILE A 192 21.14 -24.89 -2.14
N SER A 193 20.80 -24.33 -0.97
CA SER A 193 20.41 -22.93 -0.84
C SER A 193 21.48 -22.00 -1.39
N GLN A 194 22.75 -22.16 -1.01
CA GLN A 194 23.84 -21.31 -1.51
C GLN A 194 23.99 -21.40 -3.02
N SER A 195 23.88 -22.60 -3.60
CA SER A 195 23.94 -22.79 -5.06
C SER A 195 22.80 -22.06 -5.77
N PHE A 196 21.57 -22.16 -5.24
CA PHE A 196 20.41 -21.43 -5.76
C PHE A 196 20.55 -19.92 -5.59
N SER A 197 20.98 -19.46 -4.41
CA SER A 197 21.23 -18.04 -4.12
C SER A 197 22.30 -17.44 -5.01
N ASN A 198 23.26 -18.22 -5.49
CA ASN A 198 24.33 -17.73 -6.36
C ASN A 198 23.92 -17.68 -7.83
N ASN A 199 23.19 -18.68 -8.32
CA ASN A 199 23.01 -18.89 -9.75
C ASN A 199 21.54 -18.84 -10.23
N GLY A 200 20.58 -18.91 -9.30
CA GLY A 200 19.15 -19.07 -9.59
C GLY A 200 18.26 -17.88 -9.19
N LEU A 201 18.71 -17.00 -8.28
CA LEU A 201 17.89 -15.91 -7.75
C LEU A 201 17.34 -14.98 -8.82
N LEU A 202 18.18 -14.55 -9.77
CA LEU A 202 17.76 -13.63 -10.82
C LEU A 202 16.65 -14.25 -11.68
N ALA A 203 16.89 -15.45 -12.21
CA ALA A 203 15.89 -16.16 -12.99
C ALA A 203 14.61 -16.45 -12.18
N GLY A 204 14.74 -16.87 -10.92
CA GLY A 204 13.61 -17.12 -10.04
C GLY A 204 12.74 -15.89 -9.83
N PHE A 205 13.33 -14.73 -9.53
CA PHE A 205 12.56 -13.50 -9.34
C PHE A 205 12.01 -12.93 -10.65
N THR A 206 12.73 -13.04 -11.77
CA THR A 206 12.21 -12.64 -13.09
C THR A 206 10.97 -13.45 -13.46
N VAL A 207 11.02 -14.78 -13.29
CA VAL A 207 9.85 -15.65 -13.53
C VAL A 207 8.73 -15.33 -12.55
N LEU A 208 9.03 -15.10 -11.27
CA LEU A 208 8.02 -14.75 -10.27
C LEU A 208 7.29 -13.44 -10.62
N LYS A 209 7.99 -12.46 -11.20
CA LYS A 209 7.39 -11.19 -11.66
C LYS A 209 6.54 -11.38 -12.92
N GLN A 210 6.97 -12.24 -13.84
CA GLN A 210 6.31 -12.43 -15.15
C GLN A 210 5.08 -13.33 -15.12
N VAL A 211 5.07 -14.34 -14.23
CA VAL A 211 4.02 -15.36 -14.20
C VAL A 211 2.81 -14.87 -13.40
N ASP A 212 1.62 -15.14 -13.91
CA ASP A 212 0.36 -14.82 -13.22
C ASP A 212 0.37 -15.37 -11.79
N ARG A 213 0.02 -14.52 -10.83
CA ARG A 213 -0.09 -14.87 -9.40
C ARG A 213 -1.06 -16.02 -9.14
N GLN A 214 -2.05 -16.21 -10.02
CA GLN A 214 -3.02 -17.30 -9.91
C GLN A 214 -2.51 -18.64 -10.49
N ALA A 215 -1.36 -18.64 -11.17
CA ALA A 215 -0.80 -19.86 -11.73
C ALA A 215 -0.16 -20.74 -10.65
N LYS A 216 -0.37 -22.06 -10.73
CA LYS A 216 0.28 -23.05 -9.86
C LYS A 216 1.82 -22.93 -9.84
N LEU A 217 2.41 -22.46 -10.95
CA LEU A 217 3.85 -22.19 -11.02
C LEU A 217 4.26 -21.08 -10.04
N HIS A 218 3.48 -20.00 -9.93
CA HIS A 218 3.77 -18.90 -9.02
C HIS A 218 3.78 -19.38 -7.56
N ASP A 219 2.81 -20.21 -7.16
CA ASP A 219 2.76 -20.79 -5.81
C ASP A 219 3.94 -21.72 -5.52
N LYS A 220 4.26 -22.63 -6.45
CA LYS A 220 5.39 -23.55 -6.29
C LYS A 220 6.73 -22.81 -6.24
N LEU A 221 6.91 -21.82 -7.11
CA LEU A 221 8.11 -20.99 -7.13
C LEU A 221 8.24 -20.14 -5.86
N SER A 222 7.13 -19.56 -5.39
CA SER A 222 7.07 -18.83 -4.12
C SER A 222 7.50 -19.72 -2.95
N ASN A 223 7.02 -20.97 -2.89
CA ASN A 223 7.43 -21.94 -1.87
C ASN A 223 8.92 -22.26 -1.95
N ILE A 224 9.47 -22.46 -3.14
CA ILE A 224 10.90 -22.76 -3.34
C ILE A 224 11.79 -21.56 -2.98
N LEU A 225 11.41 -20.35 -3.38
CA LEU A 225 12.13 -19.13 -3.03
C LEU A 225 12.09 -18.90 -1.52
N ARG A 226 10.91 -19.01 -0.91
CA ARG A 226 10.76 -19.04 0.55
C ARG A 226 11.70 -20.09 1.16
N ASP A 227 11.76 -21.28 0.57
CA ASP A 227 12.48 -22.38 1.18
C ASP A 227 14.00 -22.31 1.06
N LEU A 228 14.50 -22.00 -0.13
CA LEU A 228 15.91 -21.96 -0.45
C LEU A 228 16.56 -20.62 -0.10
N VAL A 229 15.86 -19.50 -0.20
CA VAL A 229 16.45 -18.16 -0.01
C VAL A 229 16.31 -17.71 1.44
N PHE A 230 15.11 -17.86 2.00
CA PHE A 230 14.77 -17.32 3.31
C PHE A 230 14.84 -18.36 4.45
N SER A 231 15.64 -19.43 4.26
CA SER A 231 15.82 -20.43 5.31
C SER A 231 16.58 -19.88 6.53
N PRO A 232 16.10 -20.12 7.77
CA PRO A 232 16.77 -19.66 8.99
C PRO A 232 18.20 -20.19 9.18
N SER A 233 18.55 -21.30 8.53
CA SER A 233 19.90 -21.90 8.55
C SER A 233 20.88 -21.22 7.60
N VAL A 234 20.37 -20.47 6.62
CA VAL A 234 21.15 -19.80 5.57
C VAL A 234 21.40 -18.37 5.98
N VAL A 235 20.36 -17.69 6.49
CA VAL A 235 20.44 -16.30 6.92
C VAL A 235 21.40 -16.11 8.11
N LYS A 236 21.51 -17.10 9.02
CA LYS A 236 22.34 -17.03 10.24
C LYS A 236 23.83 -16.70 10.01
N ASP A 237 24.38 -17.05 8.86
CA ASP A 237 25.82 -16.94 8.61
C ASP A 237 26.20 -15.68 7.83
N ASP A 238 25.23 -14.97 7.25
CA ASP A 238 25.52 -13.93 6.25
C ASP A 238 24.40 -12.88 6.13
N GLU A 239 23.85 -12.45 7.27
CA GLU A 239 22.63 -11.63 7.36
C GLU A 239 22.70 -10.37 6.47
N ASN A 240 23.76 -9.57 6.59
CA ASN A 240 23.87 -8.31 5.85
C ASN A 240 24.20 -8.51 4.35
N GLN A 241 24.95 -9.56 4.00
CA GLN A 241 25.38 -9.78 2.62
C GLN A 241 24.26 -10.42 1.78
N LEU A 242 23.41 -11.24 2.40
CA LEU A 242 22.26 -11.87 1.74
C LEU A 242 21.23 -10.83 1.28
N PHE A 243 20.87 -9.85 2.13
CA PHE A 243 19.87 -8.84 1.77
C PHE A 243 20.39 -7.85 0.72
N LYS A 244 21.65 -7.42 0.85
CA LYS A 244 22.29 -6.62 -0.18
C LYS A 244 22.28 -7.34 -1.53
N LYS A 245 22.66 -8.62 -1.54
CA LYS A 245 22.61 -9.46 -2.75
C LYS A 245 21.21 -9.61 -3.31
N LEU A 246 20.18 -9.70 -2.47
CA LEU A 246 18.78 -9.71 -2.93
C LEU A 246 18.42 -8.40 -3.64
N CYS A 247 18.73 -7.25 -3.03
CA CYS A 247 18.52 -5.94 -3.66
C CYS A 247 19.30 -5.79 -4.97
N ASP A 248 20.55 -6.26 -5.01
CA ASP A 248 21.39 -6.24 -6.22
C ASP A 248 20.81 -7.10 -7.36
N VAL A 249 20.20 -8.24 -7.02
CA VAL A 249 19.49 -9.08 -7.99
C VAL A 249 18.20 -8.43 -8.45
N LEU A 250 17.39 -7.92 -7.51
CA LEU A 250 16.14 -7.23 -7.85
C LEU A 250 16.41 -6.01 -8.74
N ALA A 251 17.53 -5.31 -8.53
CA ALA A 251 17.96 -4.18 -9.37
C ALA A 251 18.14 -4.52 -10.86
N GLN A 252 18.45 -5.79 -11.16
CA GLN A 252 18.66 -6.26 -12.54
C GLN A 252 17.35 -6.60 -13.26
N ILE A 253 16.23 -6.65 -12.53
CA ILE A 253 14.91 -6.93 -13.10
C ILE A 253 14.27 -5.61 -13.52
N PRO A 254 13.83 -5.46 -14.78
CA PRO A 254 13.18 -4.24 -15.27
C PRO A 254 11.99 -3.84 -14.39
N ASP A 255 11.86 -2.55 -14.11
CA ASP A 255 10.76 -1.93 -13.35
C ASP A 255 10.52 -2.50 -11.93
N SER A 256 11.43 -3.32 -11.39
CA SER A 256 11.24 -3.95 -10.08
C SER A 256 11.12 -2.93 -8.95
N ARG A 257 11.86 -1.82 -9.02
CA ARG A 257 11.85 -0.73 -8.02
C ARG A 257 10.53 0.04 -7.95
N GLN A 258 9.72 -0.03 -9.00
CA GLN A 258 8.44 0.68 -9.10
C GLN A 258 7.27 -0.27 -8.81
N ASP A 259 7.49 -1.58 -8.91
CA ASP A 259 6.48 -2.61 -8.69
C ASP A 259 6.31 -2.92 -7.20
N SER A 260 5.47 -2.11 -6.56
CA SER A 260 5.17 -2.18 -5.13
C SER A 260 4.57 -3.52 -4.72
N ASP A 261 3.74 -4.12 -5.58
CA ASP A 261 3.08 -5.38 -5.29
C ASP A 261 4.05 -6.56 -5.39
N PHE A 262 4.95 -6.55 -6.37
CA PHE A 262 6.00 -7.56 -6.49
C PHE A 262 6.98 -7.51 -5.31
N LEU A 263 7.46 -6.32 -4.95
CA LEU A 263 8.40 -6.16 -3.83
C LEU A 263 7.75 -6.53 -2.49
N GLY A 264 6.47 -6.15 -2.29
CA GLY A 264 5.70 -6.60 -1.13
C GLY A 264 5.59 -8.13 -1.05
N HIS A 265 5.31 -8.79 -2.18
CA HIS A 265 5.28 -10.25 -2.24
C HIS A 265 6.63 -10.88 -1.89
N VAL A 266 7.74 -10.41 -2.47
CA VAL A 266 9.09 -10.91 -2.17
C VAL A 266 9.42 -10.76 -0.68
N LEU A 267 9.05 -9.63 -0.07
CA LEU A 267 9.23 -9.40 1.36
C LEU A 267 8.39 -10.39 2.19
N SER A 268 7.13 -10.61 1.82
CA SER A 268 6.23 -11.57 2.50
C SER A 268 6.76 -13.01 2.50
N LEU A 269 7.46 -13.42 1.42
CA LEU A 269 8.12 -14.72 1.35
C LEU A 269 9.15 -14.88 2.46
N GLY A 270 9.95 -13.84 2.72
CA GLY A 270 10.87 -13.80 3.84
C GLY A 270 10.17 -13.84 5.19
N LEU A 271 9.14 -13.01 5.35
CA LEU A 271 8.41 -12.85 6.61
C LEU A 271 7.77 -14.15 7.09
N SER A 272 7.21 -14.94 6.18
CA SER A 272 6.47 -16.17 6.52
C SER A 272 7.32 -17.30 7.14
N LYS A 273 8.65 -17.29 7.03
CA LYS A 273 9.51 -18.44 7.41
C LYS A 273 10.28 -18.28 8.72
N PHE A 274 10.47 -17.05 9.21
CA PHE A 274 11.21 -16.85 10.46
C PHE A 274 10.31 -17.05 11.68
N GLY A 275 10.81 -17.69 12.73
CA GLY A 275 10.11 -17.71 14.02
C GLY A 275 10.08 -16.30 14.64
N LYS A 276 9.08 -16.03 15.50
CA LYS A 276 8.83 -14.69 16.11
C LYS A 276 10.09 -13.98 16.62
N THR A 277 10.99 -14.68 17.29
CA THR A 277 12.23 -14.10 17.84
C THR A 277 13.19 -13.62 16.75
N LYS A 278 13.33 -14.39 15.65
CA LYS A 278 14.18 -13.99 14.52
C LYS A 278 13.50 -12.95 13.63
N GLN A 279 12.17 -12.99 13.51
CA GLN A 279 11.42 -11.95 12.80
C GLN A 279 11.73 -10.58 13.40
N ARG A 280 11.71 -10.46 14.73
CA ARG A 280 11.99 -9.21 15.44
C ARG A 280 13.42 -8.68 15.29
N SER A 281 14.42 -9.55 15.05
CA SER A 281 15.82 -9.11 14.95
C SER A 281 16.28 -8.84 13.51
N LEU A 282 15.82 -9.64 12.56
CA LEU A 282 16.27 -9.61 11.16
C LEU A 282 15.37 -8.75 10.28
N MET A 283 14.05 -8.84 10.45
CA MET A 283 13.11 -8.23 9.50
C MET A 283 13.12 -6.71 9.50
N PRO A 284 13.37 -6.00 10.63
CA PRO A 284 13.56 -4.55 10.59
C PRO A 284 14.63 -4.16 9.57
N LYS A 285 15.81 -4.81 9.62
CA LYS A 285 16.92 -4.53 8.70
C LYS A 285 16.54 -4.80 7.24
N ILE A 286 15.79 -5.85 6.97
CA ILE A 286 15.32 -6.16 5.60
C ILE A 286 14.38 -5.06 5.12
N CYS A 287 13.40 -4.69 5.93
CA CYS A 287 12.45 -3.65 5.56
C CYS A 287 13.20 -2.34 5.28
N GLU A 288 14.19 -1.99 6.10
CA GLU A 288 15.06 -0.82 5.89
C GLU A 288 15.87 -0.89 4.59
N GLU A 289 16.50 -2.03 4.29
CA GLU A 289 17.21 -2.23 3.02
C GLU A 289 16.27 -2.13 1.81
N PHE A 290 15.06 -2.68 1.90
CA PHE A 290 14.05 -2.57 0.85
C PHE A 290 13.54 -1.14 0.68
N LEU A 291 13.33 -0.40 1.79
CA LEU A 291 12.96 1.01 1.75
C LEU A 291 14.05 1.86 1.10
N ASN A 292 15.33 1.60 1.40
CA ASN A 292 16.45 2.28 0.76
C ASN A 292 16.58 1.92 -0.74
N PHE A 293 16.32 0.66 -1.09
CA PHE A 293 16.41 0.16 -2.46
C PHE A 293 15.28 0.69 -3.36
N ALA A 294 14.05 0.70 -2.85
CA ALA A 294 12.85 1.07 -3.58
C ALA A 294 11.92 1.93 -2.71
N PRO A 295 12.24 3.22 -2.50
CA PRO A 295 11.39 4.13 -1.72
C PRO A 295 9.96 4.25 -2.27
N GLN A 296 9.81 4.05 -3.58
CA GLN A 296 8.52 4.03 -4.28
C GLN A 296 7.58 2.92 -3.82
N ALA A 297 8.12 1.82 -3.29
CA ALA A 297 7.36 0.70 -2.75
C ALA A 297 7.11 0.81 -1.24
N ALA A 298 7.41 1.96 -0.62
CA ALA A 298 7.34 2.14 0.84
C ALA A 298 5.98 1.73 1.42
N ARG A 299 4.87 2.06 0.75
CA ARG A 299 3.53 1.73 1.23
C ARG A 299 3.31 0.22 1.38
N SER A 300 3.74 -0.58 0.40
CA SER A 300 3.62 -2.04 0.46
C SER A 300 4.58 -2.63 1.49
N ILE A 301 5.81 -2.11 1.59
CA ILE A 301 6.79 -2.56 2.58
C ILE A 301 6.30 -2.30 4.01
N LEU A 302 5.77 -1.09 4.28
CA LEU A 302 5.23 -0.75 5.60
C LEU A 302 3.96 -1.53 5.94
N ARG A 303 3.11 -1.84 4.95
CA ARG A 303 1.94 -2.71 5.15
C ARG A 303 2.35 -4.09 5.60
N GLU A 304 3.32 -4.70 4.91
CA GLU A 304 3.85 -6.02 5.29
C GLU A 304 4.53 -5.99 6.65
N ALA A 305 5.31 -4.94 6.96
CA ALA A 305 5.91 -4.77 8.28
C ALA A 305 4.84 -4.69 9.38
N LYS A 306 3.77 -3.91 9.17
CA LYS A 306 2.64 -3.78 10.11
C LYS A 306 1.88 -5.09 10.28
N ASN A 307 1.59 -5.81 9.20
CA ASN A 307 0.90 -7.11 9.25
C ASN A 307 1.66 -8.18 10.07
N HIS A 308 2.97 -8.00 10.23
CA HIS A 308 3.85 -8.93 10.92
C HIS A 308 4.43 -8.38 12.23
N ASP A 309 3.89 -7.28 12.77
CA ASP A 309 4.34 -6.62 14.01
C ASP A 309 5.83 -6.25 14.01
N ILE A 310 6.34 -5.73 12.88
CA ILE A 310 7.74 -5.32 12.72
C ILE A 310 7.89 -3.81 12.90
N THR A 311 8.75 -3.44 13.84
CA THR A 311 9.15 -2.04 14.07
C THR A 311 10.34 -1.69 13.18
N ILE A 312 10.19 -0.62 12.39
CA ILE A 312 11.24 -0.05 11.54
C ILE A 312 11.82 1.18 12.26
N SER A 313 13.11 1.47 12.09
CA SER A 313 13.70 2.65 12.73
C SER A 313 13.09 3.96 12.25
N THR A 314 12.90 4.89 13.18
CA THR A 314 12.44 6.27 12.96
C THR A 314 13.21 6.94 11.81
N GLN A 315 14.54 6.81 11.80
CA GLN A 315 15.40 7.40 10.76
C GLN A 315 15.07 6.89 9.36
N SER A 316 14.76 5.61 9.21
CA SER A 316 14.45 5.01 7.91
C SER A 316 13.06 5.41 7.43
N LEU A 317 12.09 5.54 8.35
CA LEU A 317 10.75 6.05 8.05
C LEU A 317 10.81 7.52 7.59
N THR A 318 11.56 8.37 8.29
CA THR A 318 11.78 9.78 7.90
C THR A 318 12.41 9.88 6.51
N LYS A 319 13.42 9.04 6.20
CA LYS A 319 14.03 8.99 4.86
C LYS A 319 13.03 8.55 3.78
N ALA A 320 12.22 7.53 4.06
CA ALA A 320 11.21 7.04 3.12
C ALA A 320 10.18 8.12 2.79
N LEU A 321 9.76 8.92 3.78
CA LEU A 321 8.86 10.05 3.56
C LEU A 321 9.52 11.16 2.73
N HIS A 322 10.78 11.50 2.98
CA HIS A 322 11.52 12.50 2.20
C HIS A 322 11.77 12.09 0.74
N ALA A 323 11.85 10.79 0.45
CA ALA A 323 12.11 10.28 -0.89
C ALA A 323 10.90 10.37 -1.84
N GLN A 324 9.72 10.73 -1.31
CA GLN A 324 8.45 10.81 -2.05
C GLN A 324 8.12 12.26 -2.43
N GLU A 325 8.40 12.64 -3.68
CA GLU A 325 7.91 13.90 -4.25
C GLU A 325 7.02 13.63 -5.48
N PRO A 326 5.75 14.10 -5.50
CA PRO A 326 5.03 14.80 -4.42
C PRO A 326 4.77 13.91 -3.19
N THR A 327 4.51 14.53 -2.02
CA THR A 327 4.27 13.81 -0.76
C THR A 327 3.08 12.86 -0.89
N ASP A 328 3.30 11.57 -0.65
CA ASP A 328 2.21 10.59 -0.47
C ASP A 328 1.62 10.73 0.94
N TRP A 329 0.47 11.40 1.04
CA TRP A 329 -0.23 11.63 2.31
C TRP A 329 -0.77 10.35 2.96
N SER A 330 -1.08 9.32 2.16
CA SER A 330 -1.49 8.02 2.67
C SER A 330 -0.31 7.30 3.34
N LEU A 331 0.88 7.38 2.72
CA LEU A 331 2.12 6.89 3.32
C LEU A 331 2.46 7.66 4.60
N ALA A 332 2.38 8.99 4.57
CA ALA A 332 2.64 9.84 5.74
C ALA A 332 1.73 9.48 6.92
N THR A 333 0.45 9.23 6.65
CA THR A 333 -0.53 8.76 7.66
C THR A 333 -0.14 7.40 8.23
N MET A 334 0.31 6.46 7.37
CA MET A 334 0.75 5.12 7.81
C MET A 334 2.01 5.20 8.70
N ILE A 335 2.96 6.05 8.34
CA ILE A 335 4.17 6.29 9.15
C ILE A 335 3.77 6.89 10.50
N LEU A 336 2.92 7.91 10.51
CA LEU A 336 2.46 8.59 11.71
C LEU A 336 1.72 7.66 12.70
N ASP A 337 0.97 6.68 12.18
CA ASP A 337 0.30 5.65 12.98
C ASP A 337 1.28 4.64 13.60
N GLY A 338 2.40 4.35 12.90
CA GLY A 338 3.42 3.41 13.36
C GLY A 338 4.48 4.02 14.28
N ASP A 339 4.98 5.21 13.93
CA ASP A 339 6.02 5.95 14.64
C ASP A 339 5.88 7.46 14.39
N ALA A 340 5.21 8.15 15.30
CA ALA A 340 4.97 9.59 15.17
C ALA A 340 6.25 10.44 15.26
N ASP A 341 7.29 9.94 15.95
CA ASP A 341 8.58 10.64 16.07
C ASP A 341 9.30 10.75 14.72
N ALA A 342 8.95 9.90 13.74
CA ALA A 342 9.48 9.99 12.38
C ALA A 342 8.93 11.20 11.60
N VAL A 343 7.78 11.72 12.01
CA VAL A 343 7.05 12.82 11.32
C VAL A 343 7.18 14.14 12.07
N PHE A 344 7.17 14.13 13.42
CA PHE A 344 7.19 15.37 14.22
C PHE A 344 8.27 16.40 13.85
N PRO A 345 9.53 16.00 13.57
CA PRO A 345 10.57 16.96 13.16
C PRO A 345 10.27 17.70 11.85
N MET A 346 9.39 17.14 11.01
CA MET A 346 9.03 17.66 9.69
C MET A 346 7.73 18.49 9.71
N VAL A 347 6.98 18.50 10.81
CA VAL A 347 5.62 19.05 10.86
C VAL A 347 5.56 20.53 10.49
N GLU A 348 6.47 21.36 11.00
CA GLU A 348 6.48 22.79 10.64
C GLU A 348 6.67 22.99 9.13
N GLY A 349 7.63 22.28 8.51
CA GLY A 349 7.86 22.35 7.07
C GLY A 349 6.70 21.77 6.25
N LEU A 350 6.10 20.67 6.70
CA LEU A 350 4.92 20.08 6.04
C LEU A 350 3.72 21.03 6.09
N MET A 351 3.47 21.68 7.23
CA MET A 351 2.39 22.65 7.40
C MET A 351 2.62 23.89 6.52
N ASP A 352 3.82 24.47 6.57
CA ASP A 352 4.13 25.73 5.90
C ASP A 352 4.35 25.58 4.39
N ASP A 353 5.07 24.55 3.94
CA ASP A 353 5.52 24.44 2.55
C ASP A 353 4.59 23.58 1.68
N LYS A 354 4.00 22.53 2.26
CA LYS A 354 3.19 21.55 1.51
C LYS A 354 1.68 21.74 1.76
N LEU A 355 1.23 21.75 3.01
CA LEU A 355 -0.21 21.80 3.35
C LEU A 355 -0.86 23.18 3.13
N ARG A 356 -0.10 24.26 3.32
CA ARG A 356 -0.60 25.64 3.15
C ARG A 356 -1.36 25.84 1.84
N ASN A 357 -0.81 25.38 0.73
CA ASN A 357 -1.39 25.57 -0.60
C ASN A 357 -2.04 24.29 -1.16
N SER A 358 -2.17 23.23 -0.35
CA SER A 358 -2.77 21.98 -0.80
C SER A 358 -4.29 22.06 -0.80
N GLU A 359 -4.92 21.69 -1.92
CA GLU A 359 -6.37 21.50 -1.96
C GLU A 359 -6.82 20.40 -1.00
N THR A 360 -8.00 20.60 -0.41
CA THR A 360 -8.58 19.63 0.51
C THR A 360 -8.84 18.29 -0.21
N SER A 361 -8.17 17.23 0.24
CA SER A 361 -8.40 15.87 -0.22
C SER A 361 -8.55 14.92 0.96
N ARG A 362 -9.20 13.77 0.74
CA ARG A 362 -9.47 12.79 1.80
C ARG A 362 -8.19 12.31 2.50
N ASP A 363 -7.12 12.08 1.74
CA ASP A 363 -5.86 11.59 2.30
C ASP A 363 -5.15 12.67 3.13
N ILE A 364 -5.26 13.93 2.71
CA ILE A 364 -4.67 15.06 3.44
C ILE A 364 -5.46 15.32 4.74
N VAL A 365 -6.79 15.30 4.69
CA VAL A 365 -7.63 15.43 5.90
C VAL A 365 -7.30 14.31 6.88
N ALA A 366 -7.24 13.06 6.41
CA ALA A 366 -6.86 11.92 7.25
C ALA A 366 -5.48 12.11 7.91
N PHE A 367 -4.49 12.60 7.15
CA PHE A 367 -3.16 12.89 7.67
C PHE A 367 -3.18 13.96 8.78
N VAL A 368 -3.81 15.12 8.54
CA VAL A 368 -3.80 16.22 9.50
C VAL A 368 -4.61 15.88 10.76
N CYS A 369 -5.73 15.16 10.61
CA CYS A 369 -6.48 14.66 11.77
C CYS A 369 -5.65 13.66 12.59
N GLN A 370 -5.00 12.69 11.94
CA GLN A 370 -4.09 11.77 12.63
C GLN A 370 -2.92 12.52 13.28
N LEU A 371 -2.46 13.63 12.71
CA LEU A 371 -1.39 14.44 13.27
C LEU A 371 -1.82 15.09 14.59
N ALA A 372 -3.00 15.69 14.63
CA ALA A 372 -3.59 16.21 15.86
C ALA A 372 -3.74 15.10 16.93
N ASP A 373 -4.15 13.89 16.52
CA ASP A 373 -4.27 12.73 17.40
C ASP A 373 -2.91 12.31 17.99
N SER A 374 -1.87 12.26 17.17
CA SER A 374 -0.51 11.92 17.61
C SER A 374 0.04 12.95 18.60
N TYR A 375 -0.15 14.24 18.37
CA TYR A 375 0.21 15.29 19.33
C TYR A 375 -0.58 15.20 20.64
N THR A 376 -1.83 14.75 20.58
CA THR A 376 -2.66 14.50 21.76
C THR A 376 -2.11 13.35 22.59
N LYS A 377 -1.72 12.24 21.96
CA LYS A 377 -1.13 11.07 22.64
C LYS A 377 0.15 11.41 23.40
N ILE A 378 1.00 12.30 22.86
CA ILE A 378 2.21 12.78 23.54
C ILE A 378 1.96 13.97 24.48
N ARG A 379 0.70 14.29 24.78
CA ARG A 379 0.28 15.40 25.66
C ARG A 379 0.82 16.77 25.25
N ASN A 380 0.98 16.98 23.94
CA ASN A 380 1.54 18.20 23.36
C ASN A 380 0.66 18.80 22.26
N LEU A 381 -0.66 18.65 22.40
CA LEU A 381 -1.64 19.26 21.50
C LEU A 381 -1.49 20.79 21.43
N GLN A 382 -1.00 21.44 22.50
CA GLN A 382 -0.69 22.87 22.52
C GLN A 382 0.35 23.26 21.45
N LEU A 383 1.42 22.48 21.28
CA LEU A 383 2.42 22.75 20.24
C LEU A 383 1.82 22.64 18.83
N PHE A 384 0.98 21.64 18.59
CA PHE A 384 0.28 21.51 17.31
C PHE A 384 -0.60 22.73 17.00
N ILE A 385 -1.39 23.19 17.97
CA ILE A 385 -2.25 24.37 17.83
C ILE A 385 -1.40 25.62 17.52
N ASN A 386 -0.26 25.78 18.18
CA ASN A 386 0.65 26.91 17.95
C ASN A 386 1.28 26.87 16.56
N ILE A 387 1.68 25.70 16.05
CA ILE A 387 2.17 25.53 14.68
C ILE A 387 1.06 25.88 13.68
N TRP A 388 -0.14 25.32 13.87
CA TRP A 388 -1.29 25.57 13.00
C TRP A 388 -1.64 27.07 12.93
N ARG A 389 -1.72 27.73 14.09
CA ARG A 389 -1.89 29.19 14.22
C ARG A 389 -0.82 29.97 13.46
N LYS A 390 0.46 29.65 13.69
CA LYS A 390 1.60 30.31 13.02
C LYS A 390 1.49 30.17 11.50
N THR A 391 1.08 29.02 10.98
CA THR A 391 0.86 28.83 9.54
C THR A 391 -0.33 29.63 9.02
N LEU A 392 -1.45 29.67 9.75
CA LEU A 392 -2.64 30.46 9.38
C LEU A 392 -2.35 31.97 9.29
N THR A 393 -1.60 32.53 10.25
CA THR A 393 -1.25 33.97 10.26
C THR A 393 -0.41 34.41 9.06
N ARG A 394 0.24 33.48 8.35
CA ARG A 394 1.04 33.76 7.17
C ARG A 394 0.23 33.78 5.86
N GLY A 395 -1.09 33.63 5.95
CA GLY A 395 -2.01 33.61 4.82
C GLY A 395 -2.15 32.22 4.22
N VAL A 396 -3.40 31.73 4.19
CA VAL A 396 -3.76 30.40 3.71
C VAL A 396 -5.00 30.52 2.82
N PRO A 397 -5.03 29.91 1.62
CA PRO A 397 -6.22 29.90 0.78
C PRO A 397 -7.42 29.22 1.45
N GLU A 398 -8.65 29.67 1.16
CA GLU A 398 -9.89 29.06 1.69
C GLU A 398 -10.05 27.59 1.26
N THR A 399 -9.43 27.18 0.15
CA THR A 399 -9.45 25.80 -0.35
C THR A 399 -8.50 24.85 0.40
N SER A 400 -7.65 25.39 1.28
CA SER A 400 -6.66 24.62 2.04
C SER A 400 -7.32 23.74 3.09
N VAL A 401 -6.78 22.53 3.26
CA VAL A 401 -7.17 21.65 4.37
C VAL A 401 -7.01 22.30 5.75
N LEU A 402 -6.08 23.26 5.89
CA LEU A 402 -5.82 23.93 7.17
C LEU A 402 -6.95 24.87 7.60
N VAL A 403 -7.86 25.21 6.68
CA VAL A 403 -9.06 26.02 6.90
C VAL A 403 -10.31 25.13 6.94
N SER A 404 -10.17 23.82 6.74
CA SER A 404 -11.30 22.88 6.64
C SER A 404 -12.03 22.69 7.97
N GLU A 405 -13.35 22.49 7.87
CA GLU A 405 -14.21 22.19 9.00
C GLU A 405 -13.88 20.83 9.64
N ASP A 406 -13.45 19.87 8.83
CA ASP A 406 -13.04 18.53 9.31
C ASP A 406 -11.89 18.63 10.32
N LEU A 407 -10.90 19.49 10.03
CA LEU A 407 -9.78 19.71 10.95
C LEU A 407 -10.23 20.38 12.25
N VAL A 408 -11.10 21.39 12.15
CA VAL A 408 -11.66 22.09 13.33
C VAL A 408 -12.38 21.10 14.24
N ARG A 409 -13.22 20.23 13.68
CA ARG A 409 -13.96 19.20 14.44
C ARG A 409 -13.05 18.15 15.03
N ALA A 410 -12.05 17.69 14.28
CA ALA A 410 -11.08 16.70 14.78
C ALA A 410 -10.33 17.24 15.99
N VAL A 411 -9.79 18.46 15.90
CA VAL A 411 -9.09 19.12 17.02
C VAL A 411 -10.05 19.34 18.20
N ALA A 412 -11.26 19.85 17.96
CA ALA A 412 -12.25 20.07 19.01
C ALA A 412 -12.61 18.78 19.77
N THR A 413 -12.79 17.66 19.05
CA THR A 413 -13.06 16.34 19.65
C THR A 413 -11.91 15.89 20.53
N ARG A 414 -10.66 16.09 20.10
CA ARG A 414 -9.49 15.72 20.92
C ARG A 414 -9.32 16.59 22.15
N ILE A 415 -9.69 17.86 22.06
CA ILE A 415 -9.73 18.78 23.20
C ILE A 415 -10.71 18.27 24.26
N SER A 416 -11.94 17.91 23.88
CA SER A 416 -12.96 17.45 24.83
C SER A 416 -12.61 16.10 25.48
N GLU A 417 -11.97 15.21 24.73
CA GLU A 417 -11.62 13.86 25.21
C GLU A 417 -10.34 13.81 26.07
N ASN A 418 -9.37 14.69 25.83
CA ASN A 418 -8.00 14.48 26.33
C ASN A 418 -7.39 15.65 27.12
N LEU A 419 -7.94 16.87 27.03
CA LEU A 419 -7.37 18.00 27.74
C LEU A 419 -8.06 18.23 29.08
N THR A 420 -7.24 18.43 30.11
CA THR A 420 -7.71 18.93 31.40
C THR A 420 -8.02 20.42 31.32
N ILE A 421 -8.90 20.90 32.19
CA ILE A 421 -9.23 22.32 32.38
C ILE A 421 -7.96 23.19 32.53
N ASN A 422 -6.94 22.71 33.25
CA ASN A 422 -5.69 23.44 33.45
C ASN A 422 -4.89 23.61 32.16
N GLN A 423 -4.89 22.59 31.29
CA GLN A 423 -4.23 22.66 29.99
C GLN A 423 -4.99 23.58 29.04
N LEU A 424 -6.32 23.50 29.03
CA LEU A 424 -7.18 24.46 28.32
C LEU A 424 -6.89 25.90 28.76
N ASN A 425 -6.78 26.11 30.07
CA ASN A 425 -6.43 27.41 30.64
C ASN A 425 -5.07 27.93 30.14
N SER A 426 -4.07 27.07 30.01
CA SER A 426 -2.74 27.39 29.46
C SER A 426 -2.82 27.79 27.99
N ILE A 427 -3.53 27.01 27.18
CA ILE A 427 -3.72 27.27 25.74
C ILE A 427 -4.44 28.62 25.53
N PHE A 428 -5.50 28.89 26.30
CA PHE A 428 -6.20 30.16 26.23
C PHE A 428 -5.31 31.37 26.57
N VAL A 429 -4.40 31.25 27.54
CA VAL A 429 -3.48 32.33 27.94
C VAL A 429 -2.43 32.64 26.88
N GLU A 430 -2.09 31.66 26.04
CA GLU A 430 -1.09 31.80 24.99
C GLU A 430 -1.66 32.36 23.67
N ILE A 431 -2.95 32.08 23.41
CA ILE A 431 -3.63 32.55 22.19
C ILE A 431 -4.32 33.89 22.41
N ILE A 432 -4.96 34.11 23.57
CA ILE A 432 -5.59 35.41 23.89
C ILE A 432 -4.49 36.40 24.31
N PRO A 433 -4.41 37.59 23.67
CA PRO A 433 -3.47 38.64 24.06
C PRO A 433 -3.58 39.00 25.55
N LYS A 434 -2.44 39.22 26.21
CA LYS A 434 -2.39 39.52 27.66
C LYS A 434 -2.88 40.94 27.97
N ASP A 435 -2.68 41.84 27.02
CA ASP A 435 -2.87 43.28 27.07
C ASP A 435 -4.16 43.69 26.35
N GLU A 436 -4.88 44.68 26.92
CA GLU A 436 -6.18 45.20 26.43
C GLU A 436 -6.09 45.87 25.04
N THR A 437 -4.88 46.08 24.54
CA THR A 437 -4.57 46.67 23.23
C THR A 437 -4.22 45.64 22.16
N GLY A 438 -4.18 44.35 22.49
CA GLY A 438 -3.80 43.31 21.53
C GLY A 438 -4.93 42.97 20.56
N GLU A 439 -4.73 43.25 19.28
CA GLU A 439 -5.63 42.79 18.21
C GLU A 439 -5.51 41.28 18.01
N LEU A 440 -6.63 40.62 17.70
CA LEU A 440 -6.64 39.21 17.33
C LEU A 440 -6.13 39.09 15.90
N MET A 441 -5.15 38.21 15.66
CA MET A 441 -4.73 37.97 14.28
C MET A 441 -5.78 37.12 13.57
N SER A 442 -5.98 37.34 12.27
CA SER A 442 -6.93 36.55 11.47
C SER A 442 -6.70 35.03 11.57
N GLY A 443 -5.44 34.61 11.72
CA GLY A 443 -5.04 33.22 11.92
C GLY A 443 -5.33 32.63 13.30
N ASP A 444 -5.75 33.43 14.27
CA ASP A 444 -6.10 32.96 15.62
C ASP A 444 -7.55 32.43 15.68
N ILE A 445 -8.42 32.87 14.76
CA ILE A 445 -9.88 32.64 14.84
C ILE A 445 -10.23 31.15 14.74
N LEU A 446 -9.67 30.41 13.78
CA LEU A 446 -9.98 28.97 13.58
C LEU A 446 -9.49 28.10 14.75
N PRO A 447 -8.24 28.22 15.23
CA PRO A 447 -7.81 27.57 16.46
C PRO A 447 -8.73 27.87 17.66
N LEU A 448 -9.15 29.13 17.83
CA LEU A 448 -10.07 29.52 18.90
C LEU A 448 -11.46 28.89 18.75
N ILE A 449 -11.99 28.76 17.52
CA ILE A 449 -13.23 28.03 17.25
C ILE A 449 -13.10 26.57 17.70
N ALA A 450 -12.01 25.89 17.32
CA ALA A 450 -11.79 24.49 17.71
C ALA A 450 -11.69 24.33 19.24
N ILE A 451 -11.01 25.25 19.92
CA ILE A 451 -10.88 25.25 21.38
C ILE A 451 -12.21 25.47 22.07
N ILE A 452 -12.98 26.49 21.67
CA ILE A 452 -14.28 26.79 22.26
C ILE A 452 -15.25 25.64 22.02
N LEU A 453 -15.29 25.11 20.80
CA LEU A 453 -16.12 23.95 20.45
C LEU A 453 -15.74 22.71 21.27
N GLY A 454 -14.45 22.41 21.42
CA GLY A 454 -14.01 21.30 22.26
C GLY A 454 -14.34 21.51 23.74
N THR A 455 -14.21 22.74 24.22
CA THR A 455 -14.51 23.10 25.60
C THR A 455 -16.01 23.00 25.91
N SER A 456 -16.89 23.34 24.95
CA SER A 456 -18.34 23.21 25.12
C SER A 456 -18.85 21.77 25.07
N LEU A 457 -18.04 20.84 24.56
CA LEU A 457 -18.33 19.40 24.55
C LEU A 457 -17.89 18.69 25.84
N LEU A 458 -17.29 19.40 26.79
CA LEU A 458 -16.93 18.81 28.09
C LEU A 458 -18.18 18.50 28.91
N PRO A 459 -18.23 17.34 29.60
CA PRO A 459 -19.38 16.96 30.41
C PRO A 459 -19.49 17.75 31.73
N ASP A 460 -18.40 18.35 32.19
CA ASP A 460 -18.33 19.08 33.46
C ASP A 460 -18.68 20.57 33.29
N THR A 461 -19.25 21.16 34.34
CA THR A 461 -19.46 22.62 34.40
C THR A 461 -18.12 23.35 34.28
N LEU A 462 -18.07 24.32 33.36
CA LEU A 462 -16.86 25.09 33.13
C LEU A 462 -16.49 25.94 34.36
N PRO A 463 -15.21 25.94 34.78
CA PRO A 463 -14.77 26.80 35.87
C PRO A 463 -14.78 28.27 35.47
N ASP A 464 -15.05 29.14 36.45
CA ASP A 464 -15.08 30.59 36.30
C ASP A 464 -13.83 31.14 35.60
N SER A 465 -12.65 30.55 35.82
CA SER A 465 -11.41 30.96 35.15
C SER A 465 -11.44 30.86 33.61
N LEU A 466 -12.17 29.88 33.07
CA LEU A 466 -12.34 29.71 31.62
C LEU A 466 -13.46 30.60 31.10
N LEU A 467 -14.54 30.74 31.86
CA LEU A 467 -15.65 31.64 31.53
C LEU A 467 -15.18 33.10 31.41
N LEU A 468 -14.37 33.56 32.37
CA LEU A 468 -13.83 34.92 32.41
C LEU A 468 -12.89 35.20 31.21
N LYS A 469 -12.18 34.17 30.73
CA LYS A 469 -11.37 34.25 29.51
C LYS A 469 -12.23 34.27 28.24
N ALA A 470 -13.30 33.50 28.21
CA ALA A 470 -14.27 33.53 27.11
C ALA A 470 -14.98 34.89 27.03
N GLU A 471 -15.31 35.50 28.18
CA GLU A 471 -15.83 36.88 28.25
C GLU A 471 -14.81 37.91 27.74
N LYS A 472 -13.53 37.79 28.15
CA LYS A 472 -12.47 38.65 27.61
C LYS A 472 -12.36 38.50 26.09
N LEU A 473 -12.38 37.27 25.57
CA LEU A 473 -12.35 37.02 24.12
C LEU A 473 -13.55 37.65 23.40
N LEU A 474 -14.74 37.57 24.01
CA LEU A 474 -15.93 38.20 23.48
C LEU A 474 -15.81 39.73 23.41
N SER A 475 -15.19 40.37 24.42
CA SER A 475 -14.94 41.83 24.39
C SER A 475 -13.98 42.24 23.28
N LEU A 476 -12.92 41.46 23.02
CA LEU A 476 -11.97 41.70 21.93
C LEU A 476 -12.67 41.61 20.56
N LEU A 477 -13.52 40.60 20.40
CA LEU A 477 -14.34 40.45 19.19
C LEU A 477 -15.42 41.53 19.05
N ASN A 478 -15.73 42.32 20.07
CA ASN A 478 -16.69 43.43 19.98
C ASN A 478 -16.03 44.78 19.72
N ALA A 479 -14.72 44.91 19.91
CA ALA A 479 -13.95 46.13 19.69
C ALA A 479 -13.63 46.38 18.21
N GLU A 480 -13.52 45.34 17.39
CA GLU A 480 -13.27 45.44 15.95
C GLU A 480 -14.59 45.59 15.15
N ALA A 481 -14.52 46.28 14.01
CA ALA A 481 -15.57 46.31 12.99
C ALA A 481 -15.66 44.96 12.26
N LEU A 482 -15.98 43.89 12.99
CA LEU A 482 -16.05 42.50 12.54
C LEU A 482 -17.29 42.18 11.69
N GLN A 483 -17.90 43.19 11.06
CA GLN A 483 -19.20 43.06 10.38
C GLN A 483 -19.15 42.17 9.13
N ASP A 484 -17.95 41.80 8.63
CA ASP A 484 -17.78 41.02 7.39
C ASP A 484 -17.07 39.66 7.55
N ASN A 485 -16.71 39.22 8.78
CA ASN A 485 -15.97 37.95 8.99
C ASN A 485 -16.84 36.86 9.64
N TYR A 486 -17.31 35.91 8.83
CA TYR A 486 -18.13 34.75 9.26
C TYR A 486 -17.48 33.93 10.38
N LEU A 487 -16.17 33.72 10.35
CA LEU A 487 -15.47 32.92 11.36
C LEU A 487 -15.46 33.62 12.72
N ALA A 488 -15.27 34.93 12.74
CA ALA A 488 -15.36 35.71 13.98
C ALA A 488 -16.77 35.69 14.56
N TRP A 489 -17.80 35.77 13.69
CA TRP A 489 -19.19 35.63 14.11
C TRP A 489 -19.45 34.24 14.72
N ARG A 490 -18.97 33.18 14.07
CA ARG A 490 -19.08 31.81 14.58
C ARG A 490 -18.40 31.65 15.94
N LEU A 491 -17.22 32.23 16.14
CA LEU A 491 -16.52 32.21 17.41
C LEU A 491 -17.33 32.91 18.52
N LYS A 492 -17.91 34.09 18.24
CA LYS A 492 -18.82 34.77 19.18
C LYS A 492 -20.01 33.90 19.56
N TYR A 493 -20.66 33.30 18.57
CA TYR A 493 -21.80 32.41 18.77
C TYR A 493 -21.45 31.22 19.67
N LEU A 494 -20.30 30.61 19.45
CA LEU A 494 -19.83 29.49 20.26
C LEU A 494 -19.52 29.90 21.70
N ILE A 495 -18.88 31.06 21.92
CA ILE A 495 -18.63 31.60 23.27
C ILE A 495 -19.93 31.83 24.03
N LEU A 496 -20.91 32.47 23.39
CA LEU A 496 -22.23 32.70 23.98
C LEU A 496 -22.96 31.39 24.29
N SER A 497 -22.64 30.30 23.59
CA SER A 497 -23.25 28.99 23.82
C SER A 497 -22.57 28.21 24.97
N MET A 498 -21.48 28.70 25.57
CA MET A 498 -20.73 27.98 26.62
C MET A 498 -21.40 28.05 28.00
N ASP A 499 -21.92 29.21 28.40
CA ASP A 499 -22.52 29.40 29.72
C ASP A 499 -23.62 30.46 29.74
N LYS A 500 -24.67 30.18 30.51
CA LYS A 500 -25.86 31.04 30.66
C LYS A 500 -25.56 32.41 31.29
N ASN A 501 -24.52 32.53 32.11
CA ASN A 501 -24.17 33.80 32.77
C ASN A 501 -23.44 34.73 31.80
N ILE A 502 -22.64 34.20 30.86
CA ILE A 502 -22.04 34.96 29.76
C ILE A 502 -23.15 35.55 28.88
N VAL A 503 -24.18 34.74 28.58
CA VAL A 503 -25.37 35.23 27.86
C VAL A 503 -26.07 36.33 28.65
N LYS A 504 -26.22 36.18 29.97
CA LYS A 504 -26.85 37.18 30.83
C LYS A 504 -26.08 38.51 30.85
N SER A 505 -24.75 38.49 30.97
CA SER A 505 -23.92 39.71 30.99
C SER A 505 -23.95 40.45 29.65
N VAL A 506 -23.96 39.72 28.54
CA VAL A 506 -24.11 40.28 27.19
C VAL A 506 -25.50 40.80 26.94
N ILE A 507 -26.53 40.11 27.44
CA ILE A 507 -27.91 40.61 27.43
C ILE A 507 -27.99 41.91 28.24
N GLU A 508 -27.42 41.97 29.44
CA GLU A 508 -27.38 43.18 30.28
C GLU A 508 -26.63 44.35 29.59
N SER A 509 -25.52 44.09 28.88
CA SER A 509 -24.81 45.12 28.11
C SER A 509 -25.56 45.54 26.85
N LEU A 510 -26.19 44.58 26.16
CA LEU A 510 -27.10 44.84 25.05
C LEU A 510 -28.35 45.54 25.54
N TYR A 511 -28.78 45.40 26.80
CA TYR A 511 -29.91 46.09 27.41
C TYR A 511 -29.63 47.57 27.60
N THR A 512 -28.43 47.94 28.03
CA THR A 512 -28.00 49.34 28.04
C THR A 512 -28.01 49.95 26.64
N GLY A 513 -27.62 49.19 25.60
CA GLY A 513 -27.78 49.61 24.20
C GLY A 513 -29.20 49.47 23.64
N ALA A 514 -30.02 48.56 24.17
CA ALA A 514 -31.36 48.26 23.72
C ALA A 514 -32.40 49.15 24.38
N SER A 515 -32.07 49.90 25.43
CA SER A 515 -32.82 51.09 25.83
C SER A 515 -32.81 52.14 24.71
N ASP A 516 -31.67 52.30 24.03
CA ASP A 516 -31.53 53.20 22.87
C ASP A 516 -32.20 52.60 21.62
N VAL A 517 -32.12 51.28 21.41
CA VAL A 517 -32.86 50.59 20.34
C VAL A 517 -34.36 50.55 20.61
N ALA A 518 -34.83 50.36 21.84
CA ALA A 518 -36.24 50.42 22.22
C ALA A 518 -36.78 51.85 22.11
N SER A 519 -35.94 52.86 22.34
CA SER A 519 -36.27 54.27 22.07
C SER A 519 -36.27 54.59 20.57
N ALA A 520 -35.38 53.99 19.79
CA ALA A 520 -35.37 54.06 18.33
C ALA A 520 -36.53 53.29 17.69
N VAL A 521 -36.92 52.14 18.26
CA VAL A 521 -38.08 51.34 17.85
C VAL A 521 -39.36 52.03 18.28
N LYS A 522 -39.43 52.64 19.47
CA LYS A 522 -40.54 53.53 19.87
C LYS A 522 -40.67 54.75 18.96
N SER A 523 -39.57 55.28 18.41
CA SER A 523 -39.62 56.35 17.40
C SER A 523 -39.95 55.85 15.98
N LEU A 524 -39.70 54.57 15.68
CA LEU A 524 -40.10 53.86 14.44
C LEU A 524 -41.56 53.39 14.43
N VAL A 525 -42.24 53.34 15.58
CA VAL A 525 -43.70 53.11 15.67
C VAL A 525 -44.50 54.40 15.36
N ASN A 526 -43.82 55.43 14.84
CA ASN A 526 -44.50 56.51 14.11
C ASN A 526 -44.53 56.15 12.60
N PRO A 527 -45.72 55.97 11.98
CA PRO A 527 -45.87 55.39 10.63
C PRO A 527 -45.14 56.10 9.47
N ASP A 528 -44.65 57.33 9.69
CA ASP A 528 -44.20 58.23 8.61
C ASP A 528 -42.68 58.34 8.41
N ARG A 529 -41.84 57.57 9.13
CA ARG A 529 -40.38 57.56 8.89
C ARG A 529 -39.82 56.16 8.76
N LYS A 530 -39.64 55.71 7.51
CA LYS A 530 -38.79 54.57 7.16
C LYS A 530 -37.32 54.97 7.34
N VAL A 531 -36.67 54.42 8.37
CA VAL A 531 -35.21 54.39 8.43
C VAL A 531 -34.76 53.00 7.96
N TYR A 532 -34.10 52.94 6.81
CA TYR A 532 -33.44 51.74 6.30
C TYR A 532 -32.01 51.69 6.86
N ASP A 533 -31.79 50.91 7.92
CA ASP A 533 -30.44 50.41 8.22
C ASP A 533 -30.51 48.89 8.41
N SER A 534 -30.07 48.16 7.39
CA SER A 534 -30.09 46.69 7.30
C SER A 534 -29.18 46.00 8.33
N ARG A 535 -28.26 46.75 8.95
CA ARG A 535 -27.24 46.22 9.88
C ARG A 535 -27.77 46.01 11.31
N ILE A 536 -28.81 46.75 11.70
CA ILE A 536 -29.38 46.72 13.06
C ILE A 536 -30.40 45.57 13.22
N GLN A 537 -30.97 45.06 12.13
CA GLN A 537 -32.03 44.06 12.18
C GLN A 537 -31.50 42.63 12.28
N TYR A 538 -30.49 42.24 11.50
CA TYR A 538 -30.00 40.85 11.47
C TYR A 538 -29.33 40.42 12.79
N PHE A 539 -28.48 41.29 13.36
CA PHE A 539 -27.68 41.01 14.56
C PHE A 539 -28.52 40.94 15.84
N ASN A 540 -29.47 41.85 16.00
CA ASN A 540 -30.37 41.87 17.16
C ASN A 540 -31.40 40.73 17.11
N LEU A 541 -31.85 40.31 15.91
CA LEU A 541 -32.81 39.20 15.77
C LEU A 541 -32.20 37.85 16.17
N GLN A 542 -30.97 37.52 15.75
CA GLN A 542 -30.36 36.23 16.11
C GLN A 542 -30.01 36.12 17.60
N MET A 543 -29.61 37.22 18.24
CA MET A 543 -29.47 37.31 19.70
C MET A 543 -30.80 37.09 20.43
N LEU A 544 -31.90 37.67 19.93
CA LEU A 544 -33.25 37.48 20.50
C LEU A 544 -33.77 36.04 20.35
N PHE A 545 -33.45 35.35 19.26
CA PHE A 545 -33.81 33.94 19.06
C PHE A 545 -33.10 32.99 20.04
N ARG A 546 -31.85 33.26 20.43
CA ARG A 546 -31.16 32.46 21.46
C ARG A 546 -31.70 32.72 22.87
N ILE A 547 -32.15 33.95 23.18
CA ILE A 547 -32.88 34.24 24.42
C ILE A 547 -34.13 33.36 24.54
N ALA A 548 -34.80 33.08 23.41
CA ALA A 548 -35.96 32.20 23.36
C ALA A 548 -35.63 30.72 23.62
N GLU A 549 -34.41 30.23 23.36
CA GLU A 549 -34.00 28.85 23.71
C GLU A 549 -33.79 28.67 25.22
N PHE A 550 -33.51 29.76 25.93
CA PHE A 550 -33.46 29.80 27.39
C PHE A 550 -34.86 29.96 28.02
N LYS A 551 -35.95 29.70 27.26
CA LYS A 551 -37.38 29.67 27.68
C LYS A 551 -37.66 29.06 29.07
N PRO A 552 -36.95 28.00 29.52
CA PRO A 552 -37.19 27.40 30.83
C PRO A 552 -36.73 28.27 32.02
N LEU A 553 -36.00 29.37 31.79
CA LEU A 553 -35.45 30.21 32.84
C LEU A 553 -36.44 31.32 33.24
N THR A 554 -36.64 31.48 34.55
CA THR A 554 -37.42 32.58 35.14
C THR A 554 -36.50 33.75 35.53
N GLY A 555 -36.97 35.00 35.38
CA GLY A 555 -36.25 36.20 35.84
C GLY A 555 -35.72 37.11 34.73
N PHE A 556 -36.21 36.97 33.50
CA PHE A 556 -35.93 37.94 32.45
C PHE A 556 -36.57 39.31 32.78
N PRO A 557 -35.92 40.44 32.45
CA PRO A 557 -36.54 41.75 32.59
C PRO A 557 -37.79 41.86 31.70
N GLN A 558 -38.77 42.69 32.09
CA GLN A 558 -40.08 42.85 31.42
C GLN A 558 -40.00 43.09 29.90
N VAL A 559 -38.93 43.74 29.41
CA VAL A 559 -38.75 44.03 27.99
C VAL A 559 -38.33 42.79 27.18
N ALA A 560 -37.50 41.89 27.74
CA ALA A 560 -37.19 40.60 27.11
C ALA A 560 -38.42 39.70 27.11
N GLN A 561 -39.18 39.71 28.20
CA GLN A 561 -40.47 38.99 28.24
C GLN A 561 -41.42 39.53 27.17
N TRP A 562 -41.54 40.85 27.03
CA TRP A 562 -42.34 41.48 25.99
C TRP A 562 -41.88 41.15 24.56
N LEU A 563 -40.56 41.06 24.30
CA LEU A 563 -40.02 40.64 23.01
C LEU A 563 -40.32 39.16 22.71
N LEU A 564 -40.21 38.29 23.71
CA LEU A 564 -40.60 36.87 23.61
C LEU A 564 -42.11 36.73 23.35
N ASP A 565 -42.94 37.54 24.01
CA ASP A 565 -44.41 37.53 23.84
C ASP A 565 -44.83 38.05 22.43
N ILE A 566 -44.10 39.01 21.86
CA ILE A 566 -44.31 39.48 20.47
C ILE A 566 -44.00 38.39 19.44
N MET A 567 -42.96 37.60 19.69
CA MET A 567 -42.57 36.49 18.81
C MET A 567 -43.62 35.36 18.81
N ASP A 568 -44.26 35.08 19.95
CA ASP A 568 -45.32 34.07 20.09
C ASP A 568 -46.63 34.46 19.38
N ALA A 569 -46.90 35.75 19.15
CA ALA A 569 -48.19 36.23 18.65
C ALA A 569 -48.41 36.17 17.12
N LYS A 570 -47.41 35.81 16.29
CA LYS A 570 -47.47 35.98 14.81
C LYS A 570 -47.20 34.72 13.95
N SER A 571 -47.29 33.52 14.53
CA SER A 571 -46.82 32.26 13.92
C SER A 571 -47.75 31.52 12.92
N LEU A 572 -48.90 32.05 12.53
CA LEU A 572 -49.94 31.24 11.83
C LEU A 572 -50.22 31.53 10.34
N GLN A 573 -49.51 32.43 9.65
CA GLN A 573 -49.84 32.80 8.25
C GLN A 573 -48.65 32.86 7.26
N TRP A 574 -47.53 32.19 7.53
CA TRP A 574 -46.29 32.42 6.75
C TRP A 574 -46.00 31.39 5.63
N ASP A 575 -46.69 30.25 5.61
CA ASP A 575 -46.37 29.12 4.69
C ASP A 575 -46.57 29.42 3.20
N GLN A 576 -47.34 30.47 2.83
CA GLN A 576 -47.67 30.74 1.43
C GLN A 576 -46.62 31.55 0.66
N ASN A 577 -45.56 32.06 1.30
CA ASN A 577 -44.57 32.96 0.65
C ASN A 577 -43.24 32.29 0.24
N ILE A 578 -43.08 30.99 0.46
CA ILE A 578 -41.83 30.25 0.17
C ILE A 578 -41.52 30.18 -1.34
N ALA A 579 -42.54 30.23 -2.20
CA ALA A 579 -42.38 30.13 -3.65
C ALA A 579 -41.78 31.40 -4.32
N ASN A 580 -41.62 32.52 -3.59
CA ASN A 580 -41.20 33.82 -4.14
C ASN A 580 -39.81 34.27 -3.66
N ILE A 581 -38.95 33.36 -3.19
CA ILE A 581 -37.61 33.70 -2.67
C ILE A 581 -36.62 33.91 -3.83
N GLY A 582 -36.26 35.18 -4.07
CA GLY A 582 -35.16 35.59 -4.95
C GLY A 582 -33.89 35.99 -4.17
N THR A 583 -32.80 36.28 -4.89
CA THR A 583 -31.47 36.60 -4.32
C THR A 583 -31.44 37.76 -3.32
N MET A 584 -32.36 38.72 -3.44
CA MET A 584 -32.49 39.84 -2.51
C MET A 584 -33.12 39.45 -1.15
N ASN A 585 -33.79 38.30 -1.08
CA ASN A 585 -34.62 37.89 0.06
C ASN A 585 -34.06 36.63 0.74
N LEU A 586 -33.01 36.03 0.16
CA LEU A 586 -32.35 34.81 0.61
C LEU A 586 -31.68 34.95 2.01
N PRO A 587 -31.01 36.06 2.36
CA PRO A 587 -30.44 36.25 3.70
C PRO A 587 -31.52 36.35 4.80
N VAL A 588 -32.69 36.90 4.42
CA VAL A 588 -33.86 37.00 5.30
C VAL A 588 -34.51 35.63 5.46
N ALA A 589 -34.64 34.84 4.39
CA ALA A 589 -35.10 33.46 4.47
C ALA A 589 -34.17 32.56 5.32
N PHE A 590 -32.84 32.75 5.23
CA PHE A 590 -31.86 32.08 6.10
C PHE A 590 -31.99 32.49 7.57
N ALA A 591 -32.33 33.75 7.84
CA ALA A 591 -32.62 34.24 9.19
C ALA A 591 -33.95 33.70 9.75
N PHE A 592 -34.90 33.31 8.89
CA PHE A 592 -36.24 32.86 9.28
C PHE A 592 -36.41 31.32 9.34
N CYS A 593 -35.55 30.52 8.69
CA CYS A 593 -35.66 29.04 8.66
C CYS A 593 -35.02 28.29 9.84
N ILE A 594 -34.44 28.96 10.85
CA ILE A 594 -33.88 28.30 12.04
C ILE A 594 -34.98 28.19 13.10
N ILE A 595 -35.96 27.32 12.84
CA ILE A 595 -36.93 26.82 13.83
C ILE A 595 -36.59 25.34 14.06
N ASP A 596 -36.25 25.01 15.31
CA ASP A 596 -36.09 23.66 15.88
C ASP A 596 -35.33 22.59 15.06
N ARG A 597 -34.06 22.36 15.44
CA ARG A 597 -33.20 21.16 15.14
C ARG A 597 -32.43 21.05 13.82
N TRP A 598 -32.07 22.14 13.13
CA TRP A 598 -31.51 21.99 11.76
C TRP A 598 -30.08 22.48 11.48
N LEU A 599 -29.25 22.80 12.48
CA LEU A 599 -27.81 22.97 12.21
C LEU A 599 -27.17 21.65 11.72
N VAL A 600 -27.61 20.50 12.25
CA VAL A 600 -27.14 19.17 11.82
C VAL A 600 -27.68 18.75 10.45
N LEU A 601 -28.83 19.29 10.01
CA LEU A 601 -29.46 18.93 8.72
C LEU A 601 -29.11 19.86 7.57
N ILE A 602 -28.83 21.15 7.82
CA ILE A 602 -28.20 22.03 6.82
C ILE A 602 -26.77 21.55 6.52
N GLU A 603 -26.07 21.03 7.52
CA GLU A 603 -24.78 20.35 7.36
C GLU A 603 -24.87 19.01 6.59
N TYR A 604 -26.04 18.37 6.54
CA TYR A 604 -26.30 17.16 5.75
C TYR A 604 -26.85 17.45 4.34
N ALA A 605 -27.30 18.67 4.08
CA ALA A 605 -27.90 19.09 2.80
C ALA A 605 -26.97 19.95 1.93
N LEU A 606 -25.81 20.38 2.47
CA LEU A 606 -24.73 21.05 1.75
C LEU A 606 -23.59 20.10 1.32
N HIS A 607 -23.78 18.80 1.53
CA HIS A 607 -23.09 17.66 0.91
C HIS A 607 -24.13 16.77 0.23
#